data_AF-A0A5C9EXR1-F1
#
_entry.id   AF-A0A5C9EXR1-F1
#
_cell.length_a   1.000
_cell.length_b   1.000
_cell.length_c   1.000
_cell.angle_alpha   90.00
_cell.angle_beta   90.00
_cell.angle_gamma   90.00
#
_symmetry.space_group_name_H-M   'P 1'
#
loop_
_entity.id
_entity.type
_entity.pdbx_description
1 polymer ?
#
loop_
_entity_poly.entity_id
_entity_poly.type
_entity_poly.pdbx_seq_one_letter_code
_entity_poly.pdbx_strand_id
1 'polypeptide(L)'
;MIYQGLFNILDYIFKESELFYIEVDNYFKTKLSDSIEIDQVKRESINEDLISLTEYLAPLLLEIGFEESEVTNKLFDPSLKIKEKDNETINSTLDLFDSRIAPMIHELIFEKICHYLVNLDGSEVILTLRKEGAFPLELLVEIRQLKDNFNQNEEKLEALKDYIQLKKQIIDKYCQNKRQIESLEDLRETRNKLQLLYLIYRIIHFFHLERIFDFEHIEIYLQEHIDEWLRTIPLVSLRNPDLYFCGIYLAHNLGIKIIKEKVKEFISELYLEYKDEYEAPIMEGTSNLYYFVKSHEYLNIKLEEDQIKKLVQADSKFFESHRLKDFETARLVVILKIYNMLSLYNQIDRDKKQAIEGEIEKRIKENSIQQYRDGLFSSEATYYVLFYHYMVNKMDKLENIILLDNIISRIYRNIELMVFSEDTSYDLVSEVFYSCESLKLLNCIEKKSVIIHLARYLFPEKVFQKIKNEEEFKFDTKNFRHLRVDPISGETIY
;
A
#
# COMPACT_ATOMS: atom_id res chain seq x y z
N MET A 1 -5.41 1.32 -5.07
CA MET A 1 -4.66 1.94 -3.95
C MET A 1 -4.28 3.40 -4.22
N ILE A 2 -3.34 3.72 -5.12
CA ILE A 2 -2.83 5.10 -5.28
C ILE A 2 -3.86 6.14 -5.75
N TYR A 3 -5.00 5.70 -6.30
CA TYR A 3 -6.07 6.60 -6.74
C TYR A 3 -7.14 6.84 -5.68
N GLN A 4 -7.17 6.09 -4.57
CA GLN A 4 -8.26 6.16 -3.58
C GLN A 4 -8.44 7.57 -3.00
N GLY A 5 -7.33 8.27 -2.72
CA GLY A 5 -7.38 9.66 -2.28
C GLY A 5 -7.91 10.62 -3.35
N LEU A 6 -7.58 10.38 -4.63
CA LEU A 6 -8.13 11.15 -5.76
C LEU A 6 -9.64 10.93 -5.89
N PHE A 7 -10.10 9.68 -5.81
CA PHE A 7 -11.51 9.33 -5.91
C PHE A 7 -12.33 10.01 -4.81
N ASN A 8 -11.84 9.96 -3.57
CA ASN A 8 -12.47 10.65 -2.45
C ASN A 8 -12.57 12.17 -2.67
N ILE A 9 -11.52 12.81 -3.21
CA ILE A 9 -11.55 14.23 -3.52
C ILE A 9 -12.56 14.53 -4.63
N LEU A 10 -12.51 13.76 -5.73
CA LEU A 10 -13.39 13.94 -6.89
C LEU A 10 -14.85 13.75 -6.53
N ASP A 11 -15.18 12.67 -5.82
CA ASP A 11 -16.53 12.38 -5.38
C ASP A 11 -17.07 13.48 -4.46
N TYR A 12 -16.25 14.02 -3.55
CA TYR A 12 -16.65 15.14 -2.70
C TYR A 12 -16.88 16.46 -3.47
N ILE A 13 -16.17 16.69 -4.58
CA ILE A 13 -16.33 17.94 -5.34
C ILE A 13 -17.45 17.89 -6.36
N PHE A 14 -17.73 16.73 -6.95
CA PHE A 14 -18.80 16.53 -7.92
C PHE A 14 -20.13 16.38 -7.20
N LYS A 15 -21.12 17.19 -7.58
CA LYS A 15 -22.44 17.16 -6.92
C LYS A 15 -23.31 16.05 -7.48
N GLU A 16 -23.02 15.64 -8.72
CA GLU A 16 -23.83 14.68 -9.48
C GLU A 16 -23.20 13.28 -9.48
N SER A 17 -22.27 12.99 -8.57
CA SER A 17 -21.69 11.65 -8.41
C SER A 17 -22.76 10.58 -8.14
N GLU A 18 -23.75 10.89 -7.29
CA GLU A 18 -24.85 9.97 -6.99
C GLU A 18 -25.66 9.59 -8.24
N LEU A 19 -25.99 10.57 -9.08
CA LEU A 19 -26.69 10.34 -10.34
C LEU A 19 -25.83 9.48 -11.28
N PHE A 20 -24.53 9.74 -11.34
CA PHE A 20 -23.59 8.95 -12.10
C PHE A 20 -23.55 7.48 -11.66
N TYR A 21 -23.46 7.20 -10.36
CA TYR A 21 -23.48 5.83 -9.86
C TYR A 21 -24.77 5.10 -10.25
N ILE A 22 -25.92 5.77 -10.14
CA ILE A 22 -27.21 5.19 -10.54
C ILE A 22 -27.24 4.87 -12.04
N GLU A 23 -26.79 5.79 -12.89
CA GLU A 23 -26.81 5.58 -14.35
C GLU A 23 -25.85 4.46 -14.79
N VAL A 24 -24.64 4.42 -14.23
CA VAL A 24 -23.66 3.36 -14.50
C VAL A 24 -24.18 2.01 -14.03
N ASP A 25 -24.65 1.91 -12.79
CA ASP A 25 -25.19 0.66 -12.25
C ASP A 25 -26.36 0.15 -13.09
N ASN A 26 -27.30 1.02 -13.47
CA ASN A 26 -28.44 0.65 -14.29
C ASN A 26 -28.02 0.12 -15.67
N TYR A 27 -27.02 0.74 -16.29
CA TYR A 27 -26.48 0.29 -17.57
C TYR A 27 -25.92 -1.13 -17.47
N PHE A 28 -25.02 -1.39 -16.51
CA PHE A 28 -24.42 -2.71 -16.35
C PHE A 28 -25.44 -3.76 -15.90
N LYS A 29 -26.36 -3.42 -14.99
CA LYS A 29 -27.45 -4.32 -14.57
C LYS A 29 -28.36 -4.72 -15.71
N THR A 30 -28.68 -3.80 -16.62
CA THR A 30 -29.51 -4.11 -17.79
C THR A 30 -28.79 -5.07 -18.73
N LYS A 31 -27.51 -4.82 -19.04
CA LYS A 31 -26.68 -5.74 -19.85
C LYS A 31 -26.58 -7.14 -19.24
N LEU A 32 -26.38 -7.21 -17.92
CA LEU A 32 -26.35 -8.46 -17.16
C LEU A 32 -27.69 -9.19 -17.21
N SER A 33 -28.81 -8.49 -17.00
CA SER A 33 -30.15 -9.07 -17.01
C SER A 33 -30.52 -9.69 -18.36
N ASP A 34 -30.00 -9.12 -19.46
CA ASP A 34 -30.20 -9.63 -20.81
C ASP A 34 -29.37 -10.91 -21.09
N SER A 35 -28.37 -11.22 -20.26
CA SER A 35 -27.33 -12.22 -20.56
C SER A 35 -27.15 -13.30 -19.48
N ILE A 36 -27.54 -13.04 -18.24
CA ILE A 36 -27.37 -13.92 -17.07
C ILE A 36 -28.70 -14.00 -16.32
N GLU A 37 -29.18 -15.22 -16.03
CA GLU A 37 -30.37 -15.39 -15.18
C GLU A 37 -30.08 -14.84 -13.78
N ILE A 38 -30.90 -13.88 -13.34
CA ILE A 38 -30.82 -13.31 -12.00
C ILE A 38 -31.47 -14.30 -11.03
N ASP A 39 -30.64 -15.16 -10.47
CA ASP A 39 -31.06 -16.21 -9.54
C ASP A 39 -30.63 -15.95 -8.09
N GLN A 40 -31.22 -16.73 -7.17
CA GLN A 40 -30.69 -16.85 -5.82
C GLN A 40 -29.33 -17.53 -5.87
N VAL A 41 -28.32 -16.84 -5.38
CA VAL A 41 -26.97 -17.40 -5.31
C VAL A 41 -26.95 -18.47 -4.21
N LYS A 42 -26.53 -19.68 -4.56
CA LYS A 42 -26.30 -20.73 -3.56
C LYS A 42 -24.97 -20.42 -2.86
N ARG A 43 -24.91 -20.58 -1.54
CA ARG A 43 -23.70 -20.31 -0.74
C ARG A 43 -22.45 -21.03 -1.23
N GLU A 44 -22.62 -22.20 -1.85
CA GLU A 44 -21.52 -23.01 -2.40
C GLU A 44 -21.05 -22.52 -3.78
N SER A 45 -21.82 -21.69 -4.49
CA SER A 45 -21.53 -21.19 -5.86
C SER A 45 -21.09 -19.73 -5.95
N ILE A 46 -21.11 -18.94 -4.86
CA ILE A 46 -20.87 -17.48 -4.93
C ILE A 46 -19.54 -17.13 -5.65
N ASN A 47 -18.48 -17.92 -5.45
CA ASN A 47 -17.21 -17.72 -6.15
C ASN A 47 -17.30 -18.05 -7.64
N GLU A 48 -18.06 -19.07 -8.03
CA GLU A 48 -18.31 -19.43 -9.44
C GLU A 48 -19.19 -18.37 -10.12
N ASP A 49 -20.17 -17.82 -9.40
CA ASP A 49 -21.01 -16.71 -9.85
C ASP A 49 -20.19 -15.43 -10.04
N LEU A 50 -19.25 -15.14 -9.13
CA LEU A 50 -18.31 -14.03 -9.28
C LEU A 50 -17.41 -14.22 -10.51
N ILE A 51 -16.86 -15.41 -10.73
CA ILE A 51 -16.04 -15.72 -11.91
C ILE A 51 -16.86 -15.46 -13.18
N SER A 52 -18.08 -16.00 -13.24
CA SER A 52 -18.97 -15.83 -14.39
C SER A 52 -19.31 -14.37 -14.67
N LEU A 53 -19.57 -13.57 -13.63
CA LEU A 53 -19.77 -12.13 -13.75
C LEU A 53 -18.52 -11.43 -14.29
N THR A 54 -17.33 -11.73 -13.76
CA THR A 54 -16.09 -11.10 -14.22
C THR A 54 -15.74 -11.47 -15.67
N GLU A 55 -15.99 -12.72 -16.08
CA GLU A 55 -15.78 -13.19 -17.46
C GLU A 55 -16.74 -12.50 -18.44
N TYR A 56 -17.98 -12.24 -18.03
CA TYR A 56 -18.94 -11.48 -18.83
C TYR A 56 -18.58 -10.00 -18.93
N LEU A 57 -18.16 -9.38 -17.81
CA LEU A 57 -17.87 -7.95 -17.76
C LEU A 57 -16.60 -7.57 -18.50
N ALA A 58 -15.61 -8.46 -18.55
CA ALA A 58 -14.34 -8.20 -19.24
C ALA A 58 -14.55 -7.73 -20.70
N PRO A 59 -15.20 -8.49 -21.60
CA PRO A 59 -15.43 -8.04 -22.98
C PRO A 59 -16.27 -6.77 -23.06
N LEU A 60 -17.28 -6.60 -22.19
CA LEU A 60 -18.10 -5.39 -22.16
C LEU A 60 -17.27 -4.14 -21.83
N LEU A 61 -16.35 -4.23 -20.86
CA LEU A 61 -15.43 -3.14 -20.53
C LEU A 61 -14.47 -2.84 -21.68
N LEU A 62 -13.98 -3.86 -22.39
CA LEU A 62 -13.14 -3.65 -23.58
C LEU A 62 -13.92 -2.94 -24.70
N GLU A 63 -15.19 -3.29 -24.93
CA GLU A 63 -16.05 -2.63 -25.91
C GLU A 63 -16.31 -1.14 -25.57
N ILE A 64 -16.37 -0.81 -24.28
CA ILE A 64 -16.48 0.58 -23.82
C ILE A 64 -15.21 1.40 -24.11
N GLY A 65 -14.06 0.73 -24.26
CA GLY A 65 -12.76 1.33 -24.59
C GLY A 65 -11.73 1.27 -23.46
N PHE A 66 -11.91 0.40 -22.46
CA PHE A 66 -10.87 0.15 -21.44
C PHE A 66 -9.72 -0.70 -22.02
N GLU A 67 -8.51 -0.51 -21.51
CA GLU A 67 -7.36 -1.34 -21.91
C GLU A 67 -7.43 -2.73 -21.27
N GLU A 68 -7.00 -3.77 -21.99
CA GLU A 68 -7.03 -5.17 -21.50
C GLU A 68 -6.26 -5.37 -20.19
N SER A 69 -5.11 -4.73 -20.07
CA SER A 69 -4.28 -4.75 -18.87
C SER A 69 -5.00 -4.12 -17.67
N GLU A 70 -5.75 -3.04 -17.87
CA GLU A 70 -6.51 -2.37 -16.80
C GLU A 70 -7.66 -3.24 -16.29
N VAL A 71 -8.42 -3.82 -17.22
CA VAL A 71 -9.57 -4.70 -16.93
C VAL A 71 -9.09 -5.94 -16.19
N THR A 72 -8.07 -6.61 -16.72
CA THR A 72 -7.48 -7.82 -16.15
C THR A 72 -6.97 -7.57 -14.73
N ASN A 73 -6.18 -6.52 -14.52
CA ASN A 73 -5.63 -6.22 -13.20
C ASN A 73 -6.72 -5.89 -12.17
N LYS A 74 -7.82 -5.24 -12.57
CA LYS A 74 -8.93 -4.90 -11.66
C LYS A 74 -9.81 -6.10 -11.32
N LEU A 75 -10.13 -6.96 -12.30
CA LEU A 75 -10.96 -8.15 -12.12
C LEU A 75 -10.26 -9.24 -11.30
N PHE A 76 -8.92 -9.21 -11.22
CA PHE A 76 -8.13 -10.15 -10.41
C PHE A 76 -7.61 -9.56 -9.10
N ASP A 77 -8.06 -8.36 -8.75
CA ASP A 77 -7.69 -7.70 -7.49
C ASP A 77 -8.10 -8.58 -6.28
N PRO A 78 -7.18 -8.86 -5.34
CA PRO A 78 -7.46 -9.68 -4.16
C PRO A 78 -8.66 -9.22 -3.32
N SER A 79 -9.03 -7.93 -3.38
CA SER A 79 -10.22 -7.39 -2.71
C SER A 79 -11.54 -7.96 -3.22
N LEU A 80 -11.57 -8.53 -4.42
CA LEU A 80 -12.77 -9.17 -4.97
C LEU A 80 -13.04 -10.55 -4.35
N LYS A 81 -12.06 -11.16 -3.67
CA LYS A 81 -12.24 -12.47 -3.03
C LYS A 81 -13.31 -12.38 -1.94
N ILE A 82 -14.27 -13.31 -2.01
CA ILE A 82 -15.38 -13.39 -1.07
C ILE A 82 -14.90 -14.04 0.23
N LYS A 83 -15.12 -13.35 1.35
CA LYS A 83 -14.78 -13.83 2.69
C LYS A 83 -15.98 -14.56 3.29
N GLU A 84 -15.75 -15.48 4.22
CA GLU A 84 -16.84 -16.26 4.86
C GLU A 84 -17.94 -15.39 5.47
N LYS A 85 -17.58 -14.22 6.01
CA LYS A 85 -18.53 -13.22 6.56
C LYS A 85 -19.47 -12.61 5.50
N ASP A 86 -19.07 -12.61 4.23
CA ASP A 86 -19.87 -12.01 3.14
C ASP A 86 -21.01 -12.94 2.71
N ASN A 87 -20.89 -14.25 3.03
CA ASN A 87 -21.91 -15.28 2.76
C ASN A 87 -23.22 -15.05 3.54
N GLU A 88 -23.20 -14.21 4.56
CA GLU A 88 -24.39 -13.83 5.33
C GLU A 88 -25.15 -12.66 4.68
N THR A 89 -24.49 -11.88 3.82
CA THR A 89 -25.03 -10.64 3.24
C THR A 89 -25.41 -10.76 1.77
N ILE A 90 -24.71 -11.59 0.99
CA ILE A 90 -24.92 -11.74 -0.45
C ILE A 90 -25.89 -12.91 -0.70
N ASN A 91 -27.11 -12.60 -1.15
CA ASN A 91 -28.17 -13.61 -1.36
C ASN A 91 -28.58 -13.77 -2.83
N SER A 92 -28.08 -12.91 -3.71
CA SER A 92 -28.40 -12.91 -5.15
C SER A 92 -27.21 -12.40 -5.98
N THR A 93 -27.27 -12.66 -7.29
CA THR A 93 -26.26 -12.17 -8.26
C THR A 93 -26.25 -10.64 -8.31
N LEU A 94 -27.39 -10.00 -8.08
CA LEU A 94 -27.49 -8.55 -7.97
C LEU A 94 -26.83 -8.01 -6.70
N ASP A 95 -26.99 -8.68 -5.55
CA ASP A 95 -26.28 -8.29 -4.32
C ASP A 95 -24.77 -8.43 -4.49
N LEU A 96 -24.33 -9.48 -5.20
CA LEU A 96 -22.93 -9.70 -5.53
C LEU A 96 -22.40 -8.59 -6.44
N PHE A 97 -23.17 -8.22 -7.47
CA PHE A 97 -22.84 -7.09 -8.33
C PHE A 97 -22.71 -5.79 -7.52
N ASP A 98 -23.72 -5.45 -6.73
CA ASP A 98 -23.78 -4.19 -5.98
C ASP A 98 -22.67 -4.07 -4.94
N SER A 99 -22.31 -5.18 -4.28
CA SER A 99 -21.34 -5.17 -3.18
C SER A 99 -19.88 -5.37 -3.59
N ARG A 100 -19.61 -5.95 -4.78
CA ARG A 100 -18.24 -6.28 -5.21
C ARG A 100 -17.86 -5.69 -6.57
N ILE A 101 -18.79 -5.67 -7.52
CA ILE A 101 -18.50 -5.29 -8.90
C ILE A 101 -18.73 -3.80 -9.15
N ALA A 102 -19.89 -3.26 -8.77
CA ALA A 102 -20.24 -1.86 -9.00
C ALA A 102 -19.14 -0.89 -8.49
N PRO A 103 -18.62 -1.04 -7.24
CA PRO A 103 -17.54 -0.18 -6.77
C PRO A 103 -16.26 -0.26 -7.62
N MET A 104 -15.91 -1.44 -8.13
CA MET A 104 -14.75 -1.62 -9.01
C MET A 104 -14.96 -0.91 -10.36
N ILE A 105 -16.16 -0.99 -10.93
CA ILE A 105 -16.51 -0.29 -12.17
C ILE A 105 -16.44 1.23 -11.97
N HIS A 106 -16.95 1.74 -10.85
CA HIS A 106 -16.86 3.16 -10.51
C HIS A 106 -15.39 3.63 -10.42
N GLU A 107 -14.53 2.86 -9.76
CA GLU A 107 -13.09 3.16 -9.71
C GLU A 107 -12.44 3.20 -11.10
N LEU A 108 -12.78 2.25 -11.98
CA LEU A 108 -12.27 2.22 -13.35
C LEU A 108 -12.64 3.49 -14.11
N ILE A 109 -13.91 3.91 -14.02
CA ILE A 109 -14.39 5.12 -14.70
C ILE A 109 -13.76 6.38 -14.07
N PHE A 110 -13.66 6.46 -12.74
CA PHE A 110 -13.00 7.58 -12.07
C PHE A 110 -11.50 7.66 -12.40
N GLU A 111 -10.82 6.53 -12.63
CA GLU A 111 -9.44 6.52 -13.14
C GLU A 111 -9.37 7.18 -14.53
N LYS A 112 -10.34 6.91 -15.42
CA LYS A 112 -10.44 7.59 -16.73
C LYS A 112 -10.82 9.06 -16.62
N ILE A 113 -11.61 9.46 -15.63
CA ILE A 113 -11.85 10.88 -15.33
C ILE A 113 -10.53 11.55 -14.95
N CYS A 114 -9.71 10.93 -14.10
CA CYS A 114 -8.40 11.48 -13.73
C CYS A 114 -7.48 11.68 -14.95
N HIS A 115 -7.45 10.69 -15.87
CA HIS A 115 -6.71 10.80 -17.13
C HIS A 115 -7.25 11.94 -17.99
N TYR A 116 -8.58 12.04 -18.15
CA TYR A 116 -9.23 13.09 -18.91
C TYR A 116 -9.00 14.49 -18.33
N LEU A 117 -8.81 14.64 -17.01
CA LEU A 117 -8.46 15.94 -16.43
C LEU A 117 -7.10 16.41 -16.94
N VAL A 118 -6.13 15.50 -17.05
CA VAL A 118 -4.76 15.83 -17.46
C VAL A 118 -4.62 15.97 -18.98
N ASN A 119 -5.13 15.03 -19.76
CA ASN A 119 -5.03 15.02 -21.22
C ASN A 119 -6.35 14.55 -21.85
N LEU A 120 -6.34 14.04 -23.08
CA LEU A 120 -7.54 13.49 -23.72
C LEU A 120 -7.64 11.97 -23.56
N ASP A 121 -6.70 11.35 -22.85
CA ASP A 121 -6.74 9.92 -22.56
C ASP A 121 -7.96 9.66 -21.64
N GLY A 122 -8.69 8.57 -21.90
CA GLY A 122 -9.96 8.28 -21.23
C GLY A 122 -11.20 8.99 -21.79
N SER A 123 -11.05 9.93 -22.73
CA SER A 123 -12.20 10.59 -23.37
C SER A 123 -13.09 9.62 -24.15
N GLU A 124 -12.50 8.58 -24.76
CA GLU A 124 -13.23 7.54 -25.48
C GLU A 124 -14.24 6.82 -24.57
N VAL A 125 -13.79 6.32 -23.41
CA VAL A 125 -14.63 5.66 -22.40
C VAL A 125 -15.77 6.57 -21.96
N ILE A 126 -15.47 7.84 -21.61
CA ILE A 126 -16.48 8.81 -21.17
C ILE A 126 -17.51 9.06 -22.27
N LEU A 127 -17.07 9.22 -23.53
CA LEU A 127 -17.96 9.46 -24.67
C LEU A 127 -18.81 8.23 -25.00
N THR A 128 -18.27 7.02 -24.89
CA THR A 128 -19.00 5.78 -25.11
C THR A 128 -20.08 5.61 -24.05
N LEU A 129 -19.73 5.74 -22.75
CA LEU A 129 -20.72 5.69 -21.66
C LEU A 129 -21.79 6.77 -21.83
N ARG A 130 -21.42 7.97 -22.28
CA ARG A 130 -22.39 9.04 -22.55
C ARG A 130 -23.36 8.69 -23.68
N LYS A 131 -22.89 8.06 -24.76
CA LYS A 131 -23.75 7.59 -25.88
C LYS A 131 -24.73 6.52 -25.43
N GLU A 132 -24.28 5.64 -24.53
CA GLU A 132 -25.09 4.57 -23.95
C GLU A 132 -26.05 5.06 -22.84
N GLY A 133 -26.03 6.35 -22.50
CA GLY A 133 -26.87 6.92 -21.44
C GLY A 133 -26.44 6.54 -20.02
N ALA A 134 -25.21 6.06 -19.85
CA ALA A 134 -24.61 5.65 -18.58
C ALA A 134 -23.72 6.74 -17.95
N PHE A 135 -23.74 7.96 -18.50
CA PHE A 135 -22.94 9.08 -18.02
C PHE A 135 -23.77 10.38 -18.05
N PRO A 136 -24.03 11.01 -16.88
CA PRO A 136 -24.88 12.20 -16.82
C PRO A 136 -24.23 13.40 -17.52
N LEU A 137 -25.05 14.24 -18.16
CA LEU A 137 -24.54 15.45 -18.81
C LEU A 137 -24.04 16.46 -17.77
N GLU A 138 -24.72 16.53 -16.64
CA GLU A 138 -24.45 17.42 -15.52
C GLU A 138 -23.06 17.14 -14.95
N LEU A 139 -22.72 15.87 -14.69
CA LEU A 139 -21.38 15.47 -14.25
C LEU A 139 -20.31 15.81 -15.31
N LEU A 140 -20.59 15.62 -16.60
CA LEU A 140 -19.65 15.99 -17.67
C LEU A 140 -19.34 17.49 -17.67
N VAL A 141 -20.33 18.33 -17.36
CA VAL A 141 -20.13 19.78 -17.20
C VAL A 141 -19.23 20.08 -16.00
N GLU A 142 -19.42 19.41 -14.86
CA GLU A 142 -18.57 19.58 -13.67
C GLU A 142 -17.11 19.15 -13.93
N ILE A 143 -16.91 18.00 -14.59
CA ILE A 143 -15.58 17.51 -14.99
C ILE A 143 -14.91 18.51 -15.93
N ARG A 144 -15.63 19.06 -16.90
CA ARG A 144 -15.08 20.06 -17.82
C ARG A 144 -14.68 21.35 -17.09
N GLN A 145 -15.50 21.83 -16.17
CA GLN A 145 -15.15 22.99 -15.35
C GLN A 145 -13.90 22.73 -14.50
N LEU A 146 -13.76 21.52 -13.94
CA LEU A 146 -12.57 21.13 -13.20
C LEU A 146 -11.34 21.08 -14.12
N LYS A 147 -11.45 20.49 -15.31
CA LYS A 147 -10.40 20.47 -16.32
C LYS A 147 -9.97 21.89 -16.70
N ASP A 148 -10.91 22.81 -16.88
CA ASP A 148 -10.60 24.22 -17.16
C ASP A 148 -9.84 24.89 -16.00
N ASN A 149 -10.18 24.58 -14.74
CA ASN A 149 -9.42 25.06 -13.59
C ASN A 149 -7.99 24.49 -13.54
N PHE A 150 -7.79 23.23 -13.96
CA PHE A 150 -6.47 22.63 -14.10
C PHE A 150 -5.67 23.27 -15.25
N ASN A 151 -6.29 23.51 -16.40
CA ASN A 151 -5.65 24.19 -17.53
C ASN A 151 -5.20 25.62 -17.21
N GLN A 152 -5.82 26.26 -16.22
CA GLN A 152 -5.42 27.57 -15.68
C GLN A 152 -4.30 27.49 -14.65
N ASN A 153 -3.91 26.29 -14.20
CA ASN A 153 -2.87 26.05 -13.20
C ASN A 153 -1.91 24.94 -13.66
N GLU A 154 -0.91 25.33 -14.43
CA GLU A 154 0.08 24.44 -15.05
C GLU A 154 0.84 23.58 -14.02
N GLU A 155 1.22 24.15 -12.87
CA GLU A 155 1.90 23.41 -11.80
C GLU A 155 1.05 22.24 -11.29
N LYS A 156 -0.25 22.47 -11.03
CA LYS A 156 -1.17 21.42 -10.55
C LYS A 156 -1.49 20.40 -11.64
N LEU A 157 -1.57 20.83 -12.89
CA LEU A 157 -1.77 19.95 -14.02
C LEU A 157 -0.59 18.97 -14.18
N GLU A 158 0.65 19.46 -14.14
CA GLU A 158 1.83 18.60 -14.21
C GLU A 158 1.99 17.72 -12.96
N ALA A 159 1.71 18.25 -11.76
CA ALA A 159 1.73 17.44 -10.54
C ALA A 159 0.72 16.28 -10.58
N LEU A 160 -0.50 16.54 -11.08
CA LEU A 160 -1.50 15.49 -11.28
C LEU A 160 -1.05 14.50 -12.35
N LYS A 161 -0.48 14.98 -13.46
CA LYS A 161 0.04 14.17 -14.56
C LYS A 161 1.12 13.19 -14.10
N ASP A 162 2.11 13.67 -13.38
CA ASP A 162 3.17 12.83 -12.82
C ASP A 162 2.57 11.80 -11.84
N TYR A 163 1.62 12.23 -11.02
CA TYR A 163 0.98 11.35 -10.06
C TYR A 163 0.21 10.20 -10.71
N ILE A 164 -0.62 10.46 -11.71
CA ILE A 164 -1.42 9.42 -12.39
C ILE A 164 -0.54 8.47 -13.22
N GLN A 165 0.60 8.95 -13.72
CA GLN A 165 1.53 8.16 -14.52
C GLN A 165 2.39 7.20 -13.69
N LEU A 166 2.55 7.43 -12.38
CA LEU A 166 3.32 6.55 -11.48
C LEU A 166 2.99 5.06 -11.65
N LYS A 167 1.69 4.71 -11.61
CA LYS A 167 1.23 3.32 -11.75
C LYS A 167 1.73 2.72 -13.06
N LYS A 168 1.52 3.42 -14.18
CA LYS A 168 1.92 2.96 -15.50
C LYS A 168 3.44 2.77 -15.59
N GLN A 169 4.21 3.74 -15.13
CA GLN A 169 5.68 3.67 -15.19
C GLN A 169 6.26 2.52 -14.37
N ILE A 170 5.75 2.29 -13.17
CA ILE A 170 6.19 1.16 -12.33
C ILE A 170 5.83 -0.16 -13.02
N ILE A 171 4.57 -0.33 -13.43
CA ILE A 171 4.09 -1.55 -14.07
C ILE A 171 4.88 -1.82 -15.34
N ASP A 172 5.03 -0.83 -16.22
CA ASP A 172 5.77 -0.97 -17.47
C ASP A 172 7.23 -1.37 -17.22
N LYS A 173 7.90 -0.73 -16.24
CA LYS A 173 9.28 -1.09 -15.87
C LYS A 173 9.38 -2.56 -15.44
N TYR A 174 8.47 -3.01 -14.59
CA TYR A 174 8.47 -4.38 -14.07
C TYR A 174 8.14 -5.39 -15.18
N CYS A 175 7.10 -5.14 -15.98
CA CYS A 175 6.69 -6.02 -17.08
C CYS A 175 7.77 -6.11 -18.19
N GLN A 176 8.41 -5.00 -18.56
CA GLN A 176 9.50 -5.00 -19.54
C GLN A 176 10.72 -5.80 -19.08
N ASN A 177 10.91 -5.93 -17.76
CA ASN A 177 12.02 -6.67 -17.16
C ASN A 177 11.58 -7.99 -16.53
N LYS A 178 10.43 -8.53 -16.95
CA LYS A 178 9.85 -9.78 -16.41
C LYS A 178 10.87 -10.90 -16.31
N ARG A 179 11.54 -11.22 -17.43
CA ARG A 179 12.52 -12.33 -17.50
C ARG A 179 13.71 -12.10 -16.56
N GLN A 180 14.19 -10.87 -16.47
CA GLN A 180 15.30 -10.52 -15.59
C GLN A 180 14.90 -10.69 -14.13
N ILE A 181 13.71 -10.22 -13.75
CA ILE A 181 13.14 -10.36 -12.41
C ILE A 181 13.02 -11.83 -12.02
N GLU A 182 12.43 -12.65 -12.91
CA GLU A 182 12.30 -14.10 -12.71
C GLU A 182 13.70 -14.73 -12.54
N SER A 183 14.67 -14.40 -13.40
CA SER A 183 16.04 -14.93 -13.29
C SER A 183 16.82 -14.51 -12.03
N LEU A 184 16.32 -13.59 -11.18
CA LEU A 184 16.99 -13.25 -9.92
C LEU A 184 17.01 -14.42 -8.92
N GLU A 185 16.19 -15.45 -9.15
CA GLU A 185 16.29 -16.70 -8.43
C GLU A 185 17.56 -17.52 -8.74
N ASP A 186 18.24 -17.25 -9.86
CA ASP A 186 19.50 -17.91 -10.23
C ASP A 186 20.71 -17.32 -9.48
N LEU A 187 20.51 -16.27 -8.68
CA LEU A 187 21.57 -15.67 -7.88
C LEU A 187 22.17 -16.70 -6.93
N ARG A 188 23.51 -16.75 -6.90
CA ARG A 188 24.26 -17.76 -6.14
C ARG A 188 24.13 -17.59 -4.62
N GLU A 189 24.07 -16.35 -4.16
CA GLU A 189 24.01 -16.05 -2.72
C GLU A 189 22.55 -16.00 -2.24
N THR A 190 22.19 -16.86 -1.28
CA THR A 190 20.85 -16.92 -0.65
C THR A 190 20.38 -15.55 -0.15
N ARG A 191 21.28 -14.81 0.48
CA ARG A 191 21.01 -13.46 0.99
C ARG A 191 20.51 -12.55 -0.13
N ASN A 192 21.27 -12.51 -1.22
CA ASN A 192 20.98 -11.60 -2.32
C ASN A 192 19.67 -11.99 -3.00
N LYS A 193 19.52 -13.29 -3.28
CA LYS A 193 18.30 -13.88 -3.82
C LYS A 193 17.06 -13.48 -3.04
N LEU A 194 17.00 -13.79 -1.75
CA LEU A 194 15.76 -13.61 -0.97
C LEU A 194 15.47 -12.17 -0.58
N GLN A 195 16.48 -11.36 -0.22
CA GLN A 195 16.24 -9.96 0.10
C GLN A 195 15.75 -9.18 -1.13
N LEU A 196 16.31 -9.46 -2.30
CA LEU A 196 15.92 -8.78 -3.54
C LEU A 196 14.54 -9.23 -3.99
N LEU A 197 14.30 -10.55 -4.03
CA LEU A 197 12.98 -11.11 -4.35
C LEU A 197 11.91 -10.61 -3.38
N TYR A 198 12.21 -10.50 -2.08
CA TYR A 198 11.30 -9.89 -1.11
C TYR A 198 10.92 -8.47 -1.52
N LEU A 199 11.89 -7.58 -1.75
CA LEU A 199 11.61 -6.17 -2.06
C LEU A 199 10.87 -6.00 -3.39
N ILE A 200 11.24 -6.79 -4.40
CA ILE A 200 10.58 -6.79 -5.71
C ILE A 200 9.16 -7.32 -5.58
N TYR A 201 8.97 -8.45 -4.88
CA TYR A 201 7.66 -9.05 -4.65
C TYR A 201 6.74 -8.11 -3.87
N ARG A 202 7.26 -7.33 -2.91
CA ARG A 202 6.47 -6.30 -2.21
C ARG A 202 5.86 -5.27 -3.17
N ILE A 203 6.62 -4.85 -4.20
CA ILE A 203 6.12 -3.90 -5.21
C ILE A 203 5.16 -4.59 -6.18
N ILE A 204 5.44 -5.84 -6.60
CA ILE A 204 4.50 -6.66 -7.39
C ILE A 204 3.17 -6.80 -6.66
N HIS A 205 3.21 -7.16 -5.37
CA HIS A 205 2.04 -7.32 -4.52
C HIS A 205 1.26 -6.01 -4.36
N PHE A 206 1.96 -4.89 -4.21
CA PHE A 206 1.33 -3.57 -4.11
C PHE A 206 0.45 -3.22 -5.33
N PHE A 207 0.87 -3.63 -6.53
CA PHE A 207 0.16 -3.38 -7.78
C PHE A 207 -0.67 -4.57 -8.27
N HIS A 208 -0.76 -5.65 -7.49
CA HIS A 208 -1.48 -6.88 -7.82
C HIS A 208 -1.03 -7.53 -9.14
N LEU A 209 0.28 -7.56 -9.39
CA LEU A 209 0.88 -8.06 -10.62
C LEU A 209 1.28 -9.54 -10.55
N GLU A 210 0.92 -10.27 -9.49
CA GLU A 210 1.45 -11.62 -9.20
C GLU A 210 1.24 -12.61 -10.35
N ARG A 211 0.13 -12.49 -11.09
CA ARG A 211 -0.17 -13.38 -12.24
C ARG A 211 0.74 -13.18 -13.45
N ILE A 212 1.43 -12.05 -13.51
CA ILE A 212 2.33 -11.72 -14.62
C ILE A 212 3.67 -12.42 -14.45
N PHE A 213 4.07 -12.72 -13.21
CA PHE A 213 5.37 -13.27 -12.86
C PHE A 213 5.28 -14.74 -12.46
N ASP A 214 6.29 -15.51 -12.81
CA ASP A 214 6.48 -16.87 -12.34
C ASP A 214 7.20 -16.86 -10.98
N PHE A 215 6.67 -17.62 -10.02
CA PHE A 215 7.22 -17.79 -8.68
C PHE A 215 7.40 -19.28 -8.30
N GLU A 216 7.28 -20.22 -9.25
CA GLU A 216 7.42 -21.65 -8.96
C GLU A 216 8.83 -21.99 -8.44
N HIS A 217 9.86 -21.33 -8.96
CA HIS A 217 11.24 -21.56 -8.55
C HIS A 217 11.53 -21.10 -7.12
N ILE A 218 10.95 -19.99 -6.68
CA ILE A 218 11.08 -19.54 -5.28
C ILE A 218 10.33 -20.48 -4.32
N GLU A 219 9.21 -21.07 -4.76
CA GLU A 219 8.53 -22.12 -4.01
C GLU A 219 9.45 -23.31 -3.76
N ILE A 220 10.06 -23.85 -4.82
CA ILE A 220 11.00 -24.98 -4.73
C ILE A 220 12.17 -24.60 -3.82
N TYR A 221 12.77 -23.42 -4.01
CA TYR A 221 13.91 -22.98 -3.22
C TYR A 221 13.60 -22.89 -1.73
N LEU A 222 12.46 -22.28 -1.35
CA LEU A 222 12.10 -22.14 0.06
C LEU A 222 11.81 -23.48 0.73
N GLN A 223 11.31 -24.47 -0.02
CA GLN A 223 11.06 -25.83 0.48
C GLN A 223 12.34 -26.65 0.62
N GLU A 224 13.21 -26.64 -0.38
CA GLU A 224 14.40 -27.51 -0.45
C GLU A 224 15.59 -26.96 0.35
N HIS A 225 15.70 -25.64 0.50
CA HIS A 225 16.87 -24.96 1.08
C HIS A 225 16.58 -24.23 2.40
N ILE A 226 15.66 -24.76 3.22
CA ILE A 226 15.26 -24.14 4.50
C ILE A 226 16.44 -23.79 5.43
N ASP A 227 17.47 -24.64 5.46
CA ASP A 227 18.67 -24.43 6.29
C ASP A 227 19.57 -23.28 5.80
N GLU A 228 19.42 -22.85 4.55
CA GLU A 228 20.20 -21.74 4.00
C GLU A 228 19.60 -20.39 4.36
N TRP A 229 18.27 -20.29 4.36
CA TRP A 229 17.57 -19.03 4.58
C TRP A 229 17.04 -18.82 5.99
N LEU A 230 16.87 -19.87 6.78
CA LEU A 230 16.48 -19.78 8.19
C LEU A 230 17.69 -19.41 9.06
N ARG A 231 18.24 -18.21 8.83
CA ARG A 231 19.42 -17.66 9.50
C ARG A 231 19.25 -16.16 9.69
N THR A 232 19.91 -15.61 10.70
CA THR A 232 20.03 -14.17 10.90
C THR A 232 21.22 -13.61 10.13
N ILE A 233 21.12 -12.33 9.78
CA ILE A 233 22.25 -11.54 9.30
C ILE A 233 22.39 -10.27 10.15
N PRO A 234 23.61 -9.76 10.38
CA PRO A 234 23.78 -8.47 11.05
C PRO A 234 23.09 -7.36 10.25
N LEU A 235 22.09 -6.71 10.86
CA LEU A 235 21.33 -5.66 10.22
C LEU A 235 21.82 -4.28 10.66
N VAL A 236 22.19 -3.46 9.69
CA VAL A 236 22.57 -2.06 9.92
C VAL A 236 21.36 -1.13 9.75
N SER A 237 20.36 -1.52 8.96
CA SER A 237 19.19 -0.70 8.63
C SER A 237 17.98 -1.58 8.25
N LEU A 238 16.75 -1.03 8.34
CA LEU A 238 15.50 -1.69 7.92
C LEU A 238 15.30 -1.67 6.39
N ARG A 239 16.21 -1.03 5.65
CA ARG A 239 16.30 -1.13 4.19
C ARG A 239 16.49 -2.55 3.70
N ASN A 240 17.20 -3.35 4.50
CA ASN A 240 17.57 -4.72 4.21
C ASN A 240 16.90 -5.64 5.25
N PRO A 241 15.78 -6.29 4.91
CA PRO A 241 15.08 -7.17 5.83
C PRO A 241 15.89 -8.41 6.22
N ASP A 242 15.68 -8.94 7.43
CA ASP A 242 16.39 -10.15 7.86
C ASP A 242 16.06 -11.34 6.95
N LEU A 243 17.02 -12.23 6.75
CA LEU A 243 16.95 -13.29 5.74
C LEU A 243 15.82 -14.28 6.03
N TYR A 244 15.72 -14.74 7.29
CA TYR A 244 14.65 -15.63 7.71
C TYR A 244 13.26 -15.00 7.53
N PHE A 245 13.14 -13.69 7.78
CA PHE A 245 11.90 -12.96 7.63
C PHE A 245 11.49 -12.85 6.15
N CYS A 246 12.44 -12.63 5.24
CA CYS A 246 12.17 -12.67 3.80
C CYS A 246 11.54 -14.01 3.39
N GLY A 247 12.12 -15.12 3.85
CA GLY A 247 11.61 -16.47 3.57
C GLY A 247 10.21 -16.70 4.14
N ILE A 248 9.97 -16.33 5.41
CA ILE A 248 8.65 -16.43 6.06
C ILE A 248 7.61 -15.57 5.32
N TYR A 249 7.96 -14.33 4.98
CA TYR A 249 7.05 -13.41 4.30
C TYR A 249 6.67 -13.93 2.91
N LEU A 250 7.66 -14.33 2.10
CA LEU A 250 7.42 -14.86 0.76
C LEU A 250 6.57 -16.13 0.84
N ALA A 251 6.89 -17.04 1.77
CA ALA A 251 6.12 -18.25 1.95
C ALA A 251 4.66 -17.98 2.33
N HIS A 252 4.43 -17.03 3.24
CA HIS A 252 3.08 -16.65 3.66
C HIS A 252 2.26 -16.07 2.50
N ASN A 253 2.81 -15.12 1.75
CA ASN A 253 2.06 -14.37 0.74
C ASN A 253 1.89 -15.13 -0.58
N LEU A 254 2.84 -16.01 -0.93
CA LEU A 254 2.73 -16.90 -2.09
C LEU A 254 1.97 -18.21 -1.78
N GLY A 255 1.61 -18.46 -0.53
CA GLY A 255 0.92 -19.69 -0.13
C GLY A 255 1.80 -20.94 -0.12
N ILE A 256 3.12 -20.77 -0.03
CA ILE A 256 4.11 -21.86 -0.06
C ILE A 256 4.11 -22.60 1.27
N LYS A 257 4.06 -23.94 1.21
CA LYS A 257 4.16 -24.79 2.40
C LYS A 257 5.60 -24.88 2.87
N ILE A 258 5.87 -24.44 4.10
CA ILE A 258 7.17 -24.58 4.79
C ILE A 258 7.03 -25.47 6.02
N ILE A 259 8.16 -26.04 6.48
CA ILE A 259 8.23 -26.89 7.67
C ILE A 259 8.02 -26.02 8.93
N LYS A 260 6.77 -25.89 9.37
CA LYS A 260 6.38 -24.96 10.44
C LYS A 260 7.08 -25.23 11.76
N GLU A 261 7.34 -26.50 12.09
CA GLU A 261 8.01 -26.91 13.32
C GLU A 261 9.43 -26.37 13.38
N LYS A 262 10.18 -26.51 12.27
CA LYS A 262 11.56 -26.03 12.16
C LYS A 262 11.66 -24.52 12.24
N VAL A 263 10.74 -23.81 11.57
CA VAL A 263 10.66 -22.35 11.67
C VAL A 263 10.34 -21.91 13.11
N LYS A 264 9.40 -22.58 13.79
CA LYS A 264 9.07 -22.29 15.19
C LYS A 264 10.24 -22.52 16.15
N GLU A 265 10.99 -23.60 15.94
CA GLU A 265 12.19 -23.91 16.72
C GLU A 265 13.22 -22.79 16.58
N PHE A 266 13.56 -22.42 15.34
CA PHE A 266 14.48 -21.32 15.07
C PHE A 266 14.05 -19.98 15.70
N ILE A 267 12.77 -19.60 15.54
CA ILE A 267 12.25 -18.38 16.17
C ILE A 267 12.37 -18.45 17.70
N SER A 268 12.16 -19.63 18.30
CA SER A 268 12.33 -19.81 19.75
C SER A 268 13.78 -19.67 20.20
N GLU A 269 14.74 -20.12 19.38
CA GLU A 269 16.17 -19.94 19.63
C GLU A 269 16.59 -18.47 19.52
N LEU A 270 16.07 -17.73 18.52
CA LEU A 270 16.34 -16.28 18.37
C LEU A 270 15.95 -15.48 19.61
N TYR A 271 14.87 -15.86 20.29
CA TYR A 271 14.50 -15.23 21.56
C TYR A 271 15.60 -15.37 22.61
N LEU A 272 16.24 -16.54 22.71
CA LEU A 272 17.34 -16.77 23.65
C LEU A 272 18.58 -15.95 23.25
N GLU A 273 18.88 -15.88 21.95
CA GLU A 273 19.97 -15.06 21.43
C GLU A 273 19.78 -13.58 21.79
N TYR A 274 18.60 -13.00 21.52
CA TYR A 274 18.34 -11.59 21.83
C TYR A 274 18.45 -11.28 23.32
N LYS A 275 18.04 -12.23 24.17
CA LYS A 275 18.14 -12.09 25.61
C LYS A 275 19.59 -12.13 26.11
N ASP A 276 20.45 -12.91 25.46
CA ASP A 276 21.81 -13.15 25.93
C ASP A 276 22.85 -12.21 25.27
N GLU A 277 22.58 -11.72 24.04
CA GLU A 277 23.47 -10.82 23.29
C GLU A 277 23.34 -9.35 23.70
N TYR A 278 22.13 -8.88 24.02
CA TYR A 278 21.85 -7.45 24.23
C TYR A 278 21.52 -7.12 25.68
N GLU A 279 22.03 -5.98 26.16
CA GLU A 279 21.63 -5.42 27.47
C GLU A 279 20.23 -4.80 27.38
N ALA A 280 19.92 -4.17 26.25
CA ALA A 280 18.62 -3.58 25.95
C ALA A 280 18.17 -3.96 24.52
N PRO A 281 17.55 -5.14 24.31
CA PRO A 281 17.25 -5.66 22.98
C PRO A 281 16.44 -4.68 22.11
N ILE A 282 15.43 -4.03 22.67
CA ILE A 282 14.62 -3.00 21.97
C ILE A 282 15.43 -1.81 21.47
N MET A 283 16.51 -1.44 22.17
CA MET A 283 17.34 -0.31 21.81
C MET A 283 18.53 -0.70 20.94
N GLU A 284 19.16 -1.85 21.17
CA GLU A 284 20.41 -2.26 20.53
C GLU A 284 20.18 -3.15 19.31
N GLY A 285 19.25 -4.11 19.41
CA GLY A 285 18.85 -5.04 18.35
C GLY A 285 17.54 -4.66 17.66
N THR A 286 17.16 -3.38 17.66
CA THR A 286 15.83 -2.89 17.20
C THR A 286 15.39 -3.48 15.86
N SER A 287 16.28 -3.49 14.85
CA SER A 287 15.95 -3.95 13.50
C SER A 287 15.66 -5.45 13.46
N ASN A 288 16.51 -6.27 14.08
CA ASN A 288 16.31 -7.70 14.17
C ASN A 288 15.06 -8.04 15.02
N LEU A 289 14.86 -7.33 16.14
CA LEU A 289 13.68 -7.47 16.99
C LEU A 289 12.38 -7.15 16.24
N TYR A 290 12.39 -6.15 15.35
CA TYR A 290 11.23 -5.81 14.53
C TYR A 290 10.81 -6.97 13.62
N TYR A 291 11.76 -7.57 12.92
CA TYR A 291 11.48 -8.72 12.05
C TYR A 291 11.11 -9.97 12.85
N PHE A 292 11.64 -10.12 14.07
CA PHE A 292 11.26 -11.19 14.99
C PHE A 292 9.79 -11.07 15.41
N VAL A 293 9.37 -9.90 15.87
CA VAL A 293 7.97 -9.64 16.25
C VAL A 293 7.03 -9.79 15.05
N LYS A 294 7.43 -9.31 13.86
CA LYS A 294 6.68 -9.53 12.62
C LYS A 294 6.55 -11.00 12.26
N SER A 295 7.60 -11.80 12.45
CA SER A 295 7.57 -13.24 12.17
C SER A 295 6.61 -13.98 13.09
N HIS A 296 6.55 -13.60 14.36
CA HIS A 296 5.55 -14.08 15.32
C HIS A 296 4.12 -13.80 14.84
N GLU A 297 3.86 -12.60 14.29
CA GLU A 297 2.56 -12.21 13.72
C GLU A 297 2.20 -13.11 12.52
N TYR A 298 3.07 -13.24 11.52
CA TYR A 298 2.82 -14.07 10.32
C TYR A 298 2.62 -15.56 10.61
N LEU A 299 3.31 -16.07 11.62
CA LEU A 299 3.23 -17.47 12.03
C LEU A 299 2.12 -17.73 13.06
N ASN A 300 1.43 -16.68 13.53
CA ASN A 300 0.43 -16.72 14.60
C ASN A 300 0.98 -17.41 15.87
N ILE A 301 2.21 -17.05 16.26
CA ILE A 301 2.89 -17.54 17.47
C ILE A 301 2.79 -16.44 18.53
N LYS A 302 2.14 -16.71 19.64
CA LYS A 302 2.05 -15.76 20.76
C LYS A 302 3.37 -15.74 21.54
N LEU A 303 3.81 -14.54 21.91
CA LEU A 303 4.88 -14.33 22.88
C LEU A 303 4.29 -14.30 24.29
N GLU A 304 4.95 -14.96 25.23
CA GLU A 304 4.57 -14.94 26.65
C GLU A 304 4.94 -13.58 27.28
N GLU A 305 4.20 -13.17 28.32
CA GLU A 305 4.40 -11.85 28.95
C GLU A 305 5.81 -11.63 29.49
N ASP A 306 6.43 -12.68 30.03
CA ASP A 306 7.79 -12.62 30.57
C ASP A 306 8.84 -12.49 29.45
N GLN A 307 8.59 -13.11 28.29
CA GLN A 307 9.40 -12.92 27.08
C GLN A 307 9.32 -11.48 26.61
N ILE A 308 8.09 -10.94 26.49
CA ILE A 308 7.85 -9.55 26.09
C ILE A 308 8.59 -8.59 27.02
N LYS A 309 8.46 -8.75 28.35
CA LYS A 309 9.12 -7.88 29.34
C LYS A 309 10.63 -7.81 29.16
N LYS A 310 11.28 -8.93 28.87
CA LYS A 310 12.73 -8.99 28.64
C LYS A 310 13.14 -8.31 27.34
N LEU A 311 12.38 -8.52 26.26
CA LEU A 311 12.68 -7.93 24.94
C LEU A 311 12.58 -6.40 24.95
N VAL A 312 11.65 -5.84 25.73
CA VAL A 312 11.44 -4.38 25.81
C VAL A 312 12.20 -3.71 26.96
N GLN A 313 13.00 -4.47 27.72
CA GLN A 313 13.78 -3.91 28.82
C GLN A 313 14.87 -2.97 28.28
N ALA A 314 14.92 -1.75 28.81
CA ALA A 314 15.94 -0.78 28.47
C ALA A 314 16.13 0.27 29.58
N ASP A 315 17.37 0.48 29.99
CA ASP A 315 17.77 1.52 30.94
C ASP A 315 17.58 2.93 30.39
N SER A 316 17.36 3.91 31.26
CA SER A 316 17.17 5.32 30.88
C SER A 316 18.36 5.91 30.11
N LYS A 317 19.58 5.38 30.31
CA LYS A 317 20.79 5.79 29.58
C LYS A 317 20.65 5.67 28.05
N PHE A 318 19.87 4.71 27.57
CA PHE A 318 19.64 4.51 26.13
C PHE A 318 18.73 5.58 25.50
N PHE A 319 17.97 6.32 26.31
CA PHE A 319 17.04 7.36 25.85
C PHE A 319 17.64 8.77 25.95
N GLU A 320 18.91 8.88 26.31
CA GLU A 320 19.59 10.17 26.34
C GLU A 320 19.77 10.72 24.93
N SER A 321 19.58 12.04 24.77
CA SER A 321 19.57 12.70 23.46
C SER A 321 20.84 12.47 22.64
N HIS A 322 21.99 12.26 23.28
CA HIS A 322 23.25 12.03 22.57
C HIS A 322 23.27 10.67 21.88
N ARG A 323 22.64 9.63 22.46
CA ARG A 323 22.51 8.30 21.84
C ARG A 323 21.43 8.27 20.77
N LEU A 324 20.27 8.87 21.06
CA LEU A 324 19.14 8.89 20.11
C LEU A 324 19.48 9.66 18.82
N LYS A 325 20.37 10.66 18.89
CA LYS A 325 20.85 11.40 17.71
C LYS A 325 21.51 10.46 16.68
N ASP A 326 22.16 9.40 17.13
CA ASP A 326 22.93 8.48 16.28
C ASP A 326 22.05 7.39 15.65
N PHE A 327 20.80 7.23 16.08
CA PHE A 327 19.87 6.27 15.48
C PHE A 327 19.27 6.81 14.18
N GLU A 328 19.03 5.93 13.21
CA GLU A 328 18.20 6.24 12.05
C GLU A 328 16.77 6.62 12.46
N THR A 329 16.13 7.47 11.68
CA THR A 329 14.76 7.91 11.94
C THR A 329 13.79 6.73 11.91
N ALA A 330 14.00 5.81 10.97
CA ALA A 330 13.27 4.55 10.89
C ALA A 330 13.39 3.74 12.19
N ARG A 331 14.61 3.61 12.73
CA ARG A 331 14.86 2.90 13.99
C ARG A 331 14.15 3.55 15.17
N LEU A 332 14.19 4.87 15.29
CA LEU A 332 13.50 5.62 16.35
C LEU A 332 11.98 5.34 16.32
N VAL A 333 11.38 5.38 15.14
CA VAL A 333 9.96 5.04 14.97
C VAL A 333 9.70 3.57 15.28
N VAL A 334 10.55 2.67 14.81
CA VAL A 334 10.33 1.23 14.98
C VAL A 334 10.40 0.79 16.43
N ILE A 335 11.18 1.46 17.28
CA ILE A 335 11.10 1.25 18.74
C ILE A 335 9.65 1.45 19.22
N LEU A 336 9.04 2.59 18.87
CA LEU A 336 7.66 2.91 19.22
C LEU A 336 6.66 1.94 18.58
N LYS A 337 6.92 1.50 17.34
CA LYS A 337 6.10 0.52 16.63
C LYS A 337 6.12 -0.85 17.30
N ILE A 338 7.29 -1.35 17.73
CA ILE A 338 7.41 -2.63 18.45
C ILE A 338 6.59 -2.57 19.75
N TYR A 339 6.70 -1.48 20.53
CA TYR A 339 5.86 -1.30 21.71
C TYR A 339 4.36 -1.34 21.36
N ASN A 340 3.95 -0.75 20.24
CA ASN A 340 2.56 -0.79 19.78
C ASN A 340 2.11 -2.20 19.37
N MET A 341 2.92 -2.91 18.58
CA MET A 341 2.66 -4.30 18.18
C MET A 341 2.54 -5.25 19.38
N LEU A 342 3.29 -4.99 20.45
CA LEU A 342 3.23 -5.75 21.70
C LEU A 342 2.17 -5.22 22.69
N SER A 343 1.32 -4.26 22.29
CA SER A 343 0.28 -3.64 23.14
C SER A 343 0.80 -2.94 24.41
N LEU A 344 2.05 -2.45 24.35
CA LEU A 344 2.75 -1.77 25.44
C LEU A 344 2.96 -0.26 25.20
N TYR A 345 2.50 0.29 24.08
CA TYR A 345 2.75 1.69 23.70
C TYR A 345 2.30 2.74 24.74
N ASN A 346 1.19 2.47 25.45
CA ASN A 346 0.70 3.35 26.52
C ASN A 346 1.39 3.12 27.86
N GLN A 347 2.24 2.10 27.97
CA GLN A 347 2.99 1.74 29.18
C GLN A 347 4.44 2.24 29.14
N ILE A 348 4.87 2.80 28.01
CA ILE A 348 6.20 3.42 27.90
C ILE A 348 6.26 4.60 28.88
N ASP A 349 7.33 4.66 29.66
CA ASP A 349 7.62 5.82 30.51
C ASP A 349 7.56 7.13 29.70
N ARG A 350 6.92 8.15 30.30
CA ARG A 350 6.61 9.40 29.60
C ARG A 350 7.87 10.10 29.10
N ASP A 351 8.93 10.11 29.90
CA ASP A 351 10.16 10.84 29.57
C ASP A 351 10.91 10.10 28.46
N LYS A 352 10.98 8.77 28.53
CA LYS A 352 11.55 7.93 27.46
C LYS A 352 10.83 8.12 26.13
N LYS A 353 9.49 8.10 26.16
CA LYS A 353 8.65 8.31 24.99
C LYS A 353 8.87 9.70 24.39
N GLN A 354 8.84 10.75 25.22
CA GLN A 354 9.07 12.12 24.78
C GLN A 354 10.47 12.34 24.20
N ALA A 355 11.49 11.64 24.71
CA ALA A 355 12.84 11.72 24.16
C ALA A 355 12.92 11.21 22.71
N ILE A 356 12.28 10.07 22.42
CA ILE A 356 12.21 9.52 21.06
C ILE A 356 11.38 10.42 20.15
N GLU A 357 10.17 10.78 20.59
CA GLU A 357 9.27 11.65 19.81
C GLU A 357 9.94 12.99 19.48
N GLY A 358 10.61 13.60 20.46
CA GLY A 358 11.32 14.86 20.27
C GLY A 358 12.49 14.77 19.30
N GLU A 359 13.14 13.61 19.17
CA GLU A 359 14.19 13.42 18.18
C GLU A 359 13.63 13.17 16.77
N ILE A 360 12.49 12.47 16.64
CA ILE A 360 11.79 12.31 15.36
C ILE A 360 11.37 13.69 14.81
N GLU A 361 10.74 14.52 15.64
CA GLU A 361 10.23 15.84 15.23
C GLU A 361 11.34 16.78 14.71
N LYS A 362 12.58 16.69 15.24
CA LYS A 362 13.72 17.51 14.76
C LYS A 362 14.13 17.18 13.32
N ARG A 363 13.78 16.00 12.82
CA ARG A 363 14.19 15.46 11.50
C ARG A 363 13.14 15.65 10.42
N ILE A 364 11.96 16.13 10.82
CA ILE A 364 10.89 16.56 9.92
C ILE A 364 11.22 17.96 9.41
N LYS A 365 11.34 18.12 8.09
CA LYS A 365 11.56 19.41 7.41
C LYS A 365 10.36 19.75 6.53
N GLU A 366 10.31 20.99 6.03
CA GLU A 366 9.17 21.52 5.27
C GLU A 366 8.76 20.64 4.07
N ASN A 367 9.73 20.01 3.40
CA ASN A 367 9.46 19.25 2.18
C ASN A 367 9.84 17.77 2.30
N SER A 368 10.52 17.33 3.36
CA SER A 368 10.97 15.94 3.46
C SER A 368 11.40 15.55 4.87
N ILE A 369 11.72 14.28 5.07
CA ILE A 369 12.08 13.70 6.36
C ILE A 369 13.49 13.10 6.25
N GLN A 370 14.37 13.51 7.16
CA GLN A 370 15.78 13.08 7.15
C GLN A 370 15.97 11.71 7.79
N GLN A 371 16.91 10.91 7.29
CA GLN A 371 17.30 9.63 7.88
C GLN A 371 18.06 9.80 9.21
N TYR A 372 18.87 10.84 9.31
CA TYR A 372 19.60 11.25 10.52
C TYR A 372 19.43 12.75 10.72
N ARG A 373 19.73 13.26 11.93
CA ARG A 373 19.58 14.70 12.25
C ARG A 373 20.27 15.64 11.26
N ASP A 374 21.45 15.25 10.79
CA ASP A 374 22.27 16.01 9.84
C ASP A 374 22.44 15.21 8.51
N GLY A 375 21.55 14.24 8.25
CA GLY A 375 21.65 13.29 7.14
C GLY A 375 20.79 13.64 5.92
N LEU A 376 20.89 12.79 4.91
CA LEU A 376 20.07 12.86 3.70
C LEU A 376 18.60 12.52 3.99
N PHE A 377 17.73 12.99 3.11
CA PHE A 377 16.34 12.56 3.10
C PHE A 377 16.20 11.16 2.48
N SER A 378 15.29 10.35 2.99
CA SER A 378 15.11 8.96 2.53
C SER A 378 13.64 8.54 2.56
N SER A 379 13.25 7.64 1.69
CA SER A 379 11.85 7.19 1.57
C SER A 379 11.45 6.31 2.76
N GLU A 380 12.39 5.56 3.30
CA GLU A 380 12.25 4.79 4.53
C GLU A 380 11.87 5.68 5.72
N ALA A 381 12.63 6.75 5.99
CA ALA A 381 12.29 7.71 7.04
C ALA A 381 10.91 8.36 6.82
N THR A 382 10.59 8.73 5.57
CA THR A 382 9.27 9.28 5.22
C THR A 382 8.14 8.32 5.57
N TYR A 383 8.26 7.06 5.14
CA TYR A 383 7.26 6.03 5.43
C TYR A 383 7.06 5.84 6.93
N TYR A 384 8.13 5.62 7.69
CA TYR A 384 8.02 5.33 9.11
C TYR A 384 7.46 6.51 9.89
N VAL A 385 7.87 7.76 9.59
CA VAL A 385 7.28 8.93 10.25
C VAL A 385 5.79 9.08 9.89
N LEU A 386 5.39 8.92 8.63
CA LEU A 386 3.97 8.90 8.26
C LEU A 386 3.20 7.83 9.05
N PHE A 387 3.75 6.62 9.14
CA PHE A 387 3.16 5.52 9.88
C PHE A 387 3.04 5.81 11.37
N TYR A 388 4.06 6.42 11.97
CA TYR A 388 4.05 6.83 13.37
C TYR A 388 2.90 7.80 13.66
N HIS A 389 2.78 8.88 12.87
CA HIS A 389 1.71 9.85 13.02
C HIS A 389 0.33 9.26 12.76
N TYR A 390 0.24 8.26 11.87
CA TYR A 390 -0.99 7.50 11.67
C TYR A 390 -1.37 6.69 12.91
N MET A 391 -0.43 5.88 13.41
CA MET A 391 -0.55 5.02 14.59
C MET A 391 -1.01 5.79 15.83
N VAL A 392 -0.48 7.00 16.06
CA VAL A 392 -0.83 7.82 17.24
C VAL A 392 -1.98 8.79 17.02
N ASN A 393 -2.64 8.71 15.86
CA ASN A 393 -3.72 9.60 15.46
C ASN A 393 -3.35 11.10 15.48
N LYS A 394 -2.16 11.45 14.96
CA LYS A 394 -1.63 12.83 14.86
C LYS A 394 -1.16 13.19 13.45
N MET A 395 -1.95 12.85 12.43
CA MET A 395 -1.64 13.15 11.03
C MET A 395 -1.74 14.64 10.70
N ASP A 396 -2.50 15.40 11.48
CA ASP A 396 -2.61 16.86 11.44
C ASP A 396 -1.24 17.55 11.57
N LYS A 397 -0.31 16.97 12.33
CA LYS A 397 1.07 17.49 12.43
C LYS A 397 1.81 17.53 11.10
N LEU A 398 1.43 16.71 10.14
CA LEU A 398 2.07 16.60 8.83
C LEU A 398 1.30 17.34 7.72
N GLU A 399 0.18 17.99 8.04
CA GLU A 399 -0.71 18.65 7.07
C GLU A 399 0.04 19.70 6.24
N ASN A 400 0.94 20.46 6.88
CA ASN A 400 1.66 21.57 6.24
C ASN A 400 2.94 21.18 5.51
N ILE A 401 3.38 19.91 5.58
CA ILE A 401 4.64 19.46 4.98
C ILE A 401 4.40 19.02 3.54
N ILE A 402 5.23 19.39 2.57
CA ILE A 402 5.04 19.00 1.16
C ILE A 402 5.80 17.69 0.91
N LEU A 403 5.18 16.54 1.19
CA LEU A 403 5.84 15.24 1.04
C LEU A 403 5.68 14.62 -0.35
N LEU A 404 4.51 14.82 -1.01
CA LEU A 404 4.19 14.13 -2.26
C LEU A 404 5.22 14.37 -3.36
N ASP A 405 5.63 15.62 -3.58
CA ASP A 405 6.61 15.98 -4.61
C ASP A 405 7.88 15.12 -4.51
N ASN A 406 8.47 15.08 -3.31
CA ASN A 406 9.68 14.31 -3.05
C ASN A 406 9.46 12.80 -3.15
N ILE A 407 8.27 12.29 -2.78
CA ILE A 407 7.94 10.87 -2.92
C ILE A 407 7.87 10.51 -4.42
N ILE A 408 7.11 11.29 -5.21
CA ILE A 408 6.92 11.07 -6.65
C ILE A 408 8.28 11.18 -7.36
N SER A 409 9.01 12.27 -7.16
CA SER A 409 10.32 12.50 -7.78
C SER A 409 11.31 11.36 -7.53
N ARG A 410 11.34 10.81 -6.30
CA ARG A 410 12.20 9.66 -5.98
C ARG A 410 11.78 8.40 -6.70
N ILE A 411 10.48 8.13 -6.80
CA ILE A 411 9.98 6.96 -7.55
C ILE A 411 10.46 7.05 -9.00
N TYR A 412 10.18 8.17 -9.68
CA TYR A 412 10.60 8.40 -11.07
C TYR A 412 12.11 8.20 -11.26
N ARG A 413 12.92 8.93 -10.49
CA ARG A 413 14.38 8.86 -10.58
C ARG A 413 14.89 7.44 -10.34
N ASN A 414 14.38 6.76 -9.31
CA ASN A 414 14.91 5.46 -8.93
C ASN A 414 14.46 4.36 -9.89
N ILE A 415 13.25 4.44 -10.47
CA ILE A 415 12.78 3.53 -11.53
C ILE A 415 13.60 3.68 -12.79
N GLU A 416 13.92 4.92 -13.18
CA GLU A 416 14.75 5.21 -14.35
C GLU A 416 16.12 4.53 -14.20
N LEU A 417 16.76 4.68 -13.04
CA LEU A 417 18.06 4.11 -12.73
C LEU A 417 18.04 2.59 -12.47
N MET A 418 16.86 2.00 -12.25
CA MET A 418 16.74 0.60 -11.87
C MET A 418 17.11 -0.32 -13.03
N VAL A 419 18.02 -1.26 -12.79
CA VAL A 419 18.36 -2.33 -13.72
C VAL A 419 18.24 -3.63 -12.94
N PHE A 420 17.38 -4.53 -13.44
CA PHE A 420 17.21 -5.86 -12.86
C PHE A 420 18.30 -6.78 -13.42
N SER A 421 19.27 -7.09 -12.58
CA SER A 421 20.38 -8.00 -12.86
C SER A 421 20.97 -8.54 -11.55
N GLU A 422 22.03 -9.34 -11.65
CA GLU A 422 22.82 -9.74 -10.48
C GLU A 422 23.41 -8.58 -9.67
N ASP A 423 23.57 -7.41 -10.31
CA ASP A 423 24.08 -6.19 -9.69
C ASP A 423 22.97 -5.24 -9.21
N THR A 424 21.72 -5.72 -9.11
CA THR A 424 20.60 -4.86 -8.69
C THR A 424 20.86 -4.28 -7.30
N SER A 425 20.80 -2.95 -7.19
CA SER A 425 21.00 -2.25 -5.92
C SER A 425 19.78 -2.39 -4.99
N TYR A 426 19.97 -3.03 -3.83
CA TYR A 426 18.94 -3.13 -2.78
C TYR A 426 18.44 -1.77 -2.33
N ASP A 427 19.35 -0.82 -2.14
CA ASP A 427 18.99 0.53 -1.68
C ASP A 427 18.06 1.23 -2.68
N LEU A 428 18.28 1.01 -3.98
CA LEU A 428 17.44 1.59 -5.02
C LEU A 428 16.02 1.00 -5.00
N VAL A 429 15.91 -0.34 -4.93
CA VAL A 429 14.61 -1.02 -4.86
C VAL A 429 13.89 -0.68 -3.56
N SER A 430 14.62 -0.63 -2.45
CA SER A 430 14.10 -0.27 -1.12
C SER A 430 13.54 1.16 -1.09
N GLU A 431 14.22 2.13 -1.72
CA GLU A 431 13.72 3.51 -1.82
C GLU A 431 12.42 3.60 -2.65
N VAL A 432 12.30 2.84 -3.75
CA VAL A 432 11.03 2.76 -4.52
C VAL A 432 9.94 2.12 -3.66
N PHE A 433 10.25 1.00 -3.01
CA PHE A 433 9.31 0.28 -2.15
C PHE A 433 8.74 1.17 -1.04
N TYR A 434 9.59 1.84 -0.24
CA TYR A 434 9.12 2.71 0.83
C TYR A 434 8.41 3.97 0.31
N SER A 435 8.72 4.43 -0.90
CA SER A 435 7.96 5.50 -1.55
C SER A 435 6.54 5.04 -1.90
N CYS A 436 6.37 3.84 -2.46
CA CYS A 436 5.06 3.24 -2.70
C CYS A 436 4.28 3.04 -1.40
N GLU A 437 4.92 2.53 -0.35
CA GLU A 437 4.29 2.38 0.97
C GLU A 437 3.87 3.73 1.57
N SER A 438 4.64 4.81 1.35
CA SER A 438 4.24 6.16 1.73
C SER A 438 3.01 6.64 0.97
N LEU A 439 2.94 6.37 -0.34
CA LEU A 439 1.74 6.66 -1.14
C LEU A 439 0.52 5.88 -0.66
N LYS A 440 0.68 4.60 -0.26
CA LYS A 440 -0.41 3.83 0.36
C LYS A 440 -0.95 4.53 1.59
N LEU A 441 -0.10 4.96 2.52
CA LEU A 441 -0.55 5.69 3.72
C LEU A 441 -1.29 6.97 3.34
N LEU A 442 -0.77 7.74 2.40
CA LEU A 442 -1.38 9.01 1.97
C LEU A 442 -2.70 8.83 1.20
N ASN A 443 -3.04 7.63 0.72
CA ASN A 443 -4.28 7.39 -0.02
C ASN A 443 -5.32 6.58 0.75
N CYS A 444 -4.87 5.67 1.61
CA CYS A 444 -5.74 4.70 2.29
C CYS A 444 -6.04 5.07 3.74
N ILE A 445 -5.45 6.14 4.27
CA ILE A 445 -5.84 6.70 5.57
C ILE A 445 -7.03 7.64 5.36
N GLU A 446 -8.20 7.21 5.83
CA GLU A 446 -9.45 7.98 5.84
C GLU A 446 -9.42 9.10 6.90
N LYS A 447 -8.55 10.11 6.72
CA LYS A 447 -8.51 11.32 7.57
C LYS A 447 -8.48 12.58 6.73
N LYS A 448 -9.25 13.59 7.14
CA LYS A 448 -9.29 14.89 6.48
C LYS A 448 -7.90 15.51 6.29
N SER A 449 -7.02 15.43 7.30
CA SER A 449 -5.65 15.98 7.19
C SER A 449 -4.84 15.37 6.04
N VAL A 450 -5.08 14.09 5.72
CA VAL A 450 -4.43 13.39 4.61
C VAL A 450 -5.03 13.84 3.27
N ILE A 451 -6.36 13.99 3.19
CA ILE A 451 -7.04 14.53 2.01
C ILE A 451 -6.62 15.97 1.73
N ILE A 452 -6.48 16.81 2.76
CA ILE A 452 -5.94 18.17 2.63
C ILE A 452 -4.52 18.13 2.05
N HIS A 453 -3.69 17.23 2.56
CA HIS A 453 -2.31 17.07 2.08
C HIS A 453 -2.25 16.69 0.60
N LEU A 454 -3.09 15.75 0.15
CA LEU A 454 -3.24 15.39 -1.27
C LEU A 454 -3.78 16.56 -2.10
N ALA A 455 -4.88 17.18 -1.67
CA ALA A 455 -5.56 18.26 -2.39
C ALA A 455 -4.65 19.47 -2.60
N ARG A 456 -3.87 19.84 -1.58
CA ARG A 456 -2.90 20.94 -1.67
C ARG A 456 -1.84 20.73 -2.75
N TYR A 457 -1.42 19.48 -2.94
CA TYR A 457 -0.40 19.15 -3.93
C TYR A 457 -1.00 18.93 -5.32
N LEU A 458 -2.09 18.15 -5.43
CA LEU A 458 -2.62 17.61 -6.69
C LEU A 458 -3.76 18.41 -7.30
N PHE A 459 -4.42 19.32 -6.58
CA PHE A 459 -5.62 20.00 -7.07
C PHE A 459 -5.48 21.53 -7.09
N PRO A 460 -6.27 22.24 -7.94
CA PRO A 460 -6.30 23.69 -7.96
C PRO A 460 -6.73 24.27 -6.59
N GLU A 461 -6.25 25.47 -6.29
CA GLU A 461 -6.48 26.16 -5.01
C GLU A 461 -7.95 26.22 -4.59
N LYS A 462 -8.88 26.38 -5.55
CA LYS A 462 -10.33 26.38 -5.29
C LYS A 462 -10.81 25.08 -4.64
N VAL A 463 -10.31 23.93 -5.12
CA VAL A 463 -10.66 22.60 -4.59
C VAL A 463 -10.03 22.41 -3.21
N PHE A 464 -8.75 22.75 -3.07
CA PHE A 464 -8.05 22.69 -1.78
C PHE A 464 -8.77 23.52 -0.71
N GLN A 465 -9.14 24.77 -1.01
CA GLN A 465 -9.85 25.65 -0.07
C GLN A 465 -11.24 25.12 0.27
N LYS A 466 -11.98 24.52 -0.68
CA LYS A 466 -13.27 23.89 -0.41
C LYS A 466 -13.12 22.80 0.66
N ILE A 467 -12.18 21.88 0.47
CA ILE A 467 -11.91 20.77 1.40
C ILE A 467 -11.39 21.27 2.75
N LYS A 468 -10.48 22.25 2.74
CA LYS A 468 -9.89 22.78 3.96
C LYS A 468 -10.96 23.41 4.88
N ASN A 469 -11.87 24.18 4.29
CA ASN A 469 -12.91 24.93 5.01
C ASN A 469 -14.12 24.07 5.42
N GLU A 470 -14.25 22.86 4.89
CA GLU A 470 -15.31 21.93 5.29
C GLU A 470 -15.16 21.51 6.75
N GLU A 471 -16.24 21.37 7.51
CA GLU A 471 -16.12 20.93 8.92
C GLU A 471 -15.83 19.43 9.01
N GLU A 472 -16.58 18.64 8.24
CA GLU A 472 -16.46 17.17 8.19
C GLU A 472 -16.27 16.68 6.77
N PHE A 473 -15.20 15.91 6.54
CA PHE A 473 -15.00 15.21 5.27
C PHE A 473 -15.51 13.77 5.40
N LYS A 474 -16.57 13.44 4.65
CA LYS A 474 -17.13 12.09 4.61
C LYS A 474 -16.47 11.29 3.49
N PHE A 475 -16.15 10.04 3.79
CA PHE A 475 -15.60 9.09 2.83
C PHE A 475 -16.73 8.20 2.32
N ASP A 476 -16.89 8.09 1.00
CA ASP A 476 -17.90 7.23 0.40
C ASP A 476 -17.43 5.77 0.39
N THR A 477 -17.79 5.02 1.42
CA THR A 477 -17.46 3.60 1.55
C THR A 477 -18.40 2.67 0.78
N LYS A 478 -19.39 3.21 0.06
CA LYS A 478 -20.38 2.41 -0.68
C LYS A 478 -19.96 2.28 -2.14
N ASN A 479 -19.61 3.39 -2.80
CA ASN A 479 -19.39 3.41 -4.25
C ASN A 479 -17.94 3.17 -4.65
N PHE A 480 -16.99 3.09 -3.71
CA PHE A 480 -15.61 2.71 -3.96
C PHE A 480 -15.16 1.62 -2.99
N ARG A 481 -14.21 0.77 -3.38
CA ARG A 481 -13.54 -0.12 -2.43
C ARG A 481 -12.52 0.69 -1.64
N HIS A 482 -12.70 0.74 -0.33
CA HIS A 482 -11.75 1.40 0.56
C HIS A 482 -10.77 0.41 1.13
N LEU A 483 -9.56 0.42 0.55
CA LEU A 483 -8.42 -0.24 1.18
C LEU A 483 -8.05 0.56 2.42
N ARG A 484 -7.83 -0.14 3.53
CA ARG A 484 -7.38 0.45 4.79
C ARG A 484 -6.00 -0.07 5.15
N VAL A 485 -5.31 0.65 6.01
CA VAL A 485 -4.04 0.22 6.56
C VAL A 485 -4.22 -0.03 8.05
N ASP A 486 -3.85 -1.21 8.51
CA ASP A 486 -3.90 -1.52 9.94
C ASP A 486 -2.93 -0.60 10.72
N PRO A 487 -3.38 0.14 11.75
CA PRO A 487 -2.54 1.07 12.48
C PRO A 487 -1.50 0.40 13.39
N ILE A 488 -1.59 -0.93 13.59
CA ILE A 488 -0.65 -1.70 14.41
C ILE A 488 0.41 -2.34 13.52
N SER A 489 -0.01 -3.16 12.56
CA SER A 489 0.87 -3.95 11.71
C SER A 489 1.37 -3.18 10.49
N GLY A 490 0.54 -2.30 9.93
CA GLY A 490 0.75 -1.64 8.64
C GLY A 490 0.38 -2.48 7.42
N GLU A 491 -0.27 -3.63 7.63
CA GLU A 491 -0.79 -4.47 6.55
C GLU A 491 -2.03 -3.82 5.90
N THR A 492 -2.25 -4.13 4.62
CA THR A 492 -3.44 -3.69 3.89
C THR A 492 -4.64 -4.54 4.32
N ILE A 493 -5.73 -3.88 4.70
CA ILE A 493 -7.02 -4.50 5.00
C ILE A 493 -7.92 -4.27 3.78
N TYR A 494 -8.30 -5.39 3.14
CA TYR A 494 -9.21 -5.46 2.00
C TYR A 494 -10.68 -5.58 2.42
#